data_AF-A0A7X9KE04-F1
#
_entry.id   AF-A0A7X9KE04-F1
#
_cell.length_a   1.000
_cell.length_b   1.000
_cell.length_c   1.000
_cell.angle_alpha   90.00
_cell.angle_beta   90.00
_cell.angle_gamma   90.00
#
_symmetry.space_group_name_H-M   'P 1'
#
loop_
_entity.id
_entity.type
_entity.pdbx_description
1 polymer ?
#
loop_
_entity_poly.entity_id
_entity_poly.type
_entity_poly.pdbx_seq_one_letter_code
_entity_poly.pdbx_strand_id
1 'polypeptide(L)' 'MEGKKTGIDAVHSGDRVHEGVARPKVPPIYASSVYSFESFSDLEDVFDGKKTGYIYARMGHPNASLLEET' A
#
# COMPACT_ATOMS: atom_id res chain seq x y z
N MET A 1 17.03 14.10 8.63
CA MET A 1 16.85 12.82 9.34
C MET A 1 17.11 13.11 10.81
N GLU A 2 16.09 13.60 11.49
CA GLU A 2 16.21 14.13 12.85
C GLU A 2 14.95 13.70 13.61
N GLY A 3 15.16 13.04 14.77
CA GLY A 3 14.13 12.82 15.78
C GLY A 3 13.13 11.67 15.59
N LYS A 4 13.50 10.52 15.00
CA LYS A 4 12.64 9.33 15.09
C LYS A 4 12.61 8.81 16.54
N LYS A 5 11.44 8.81 17.18
CA LYS A 5 11.22 8.13 18.46
C LYS A 5 10.95 6.67 18.13
N THR A 6 12.01 5.88 18.03
CA THR A 6 12.06 4.52 17.44
C THR A 6 10.86 3.63 17.77
N GLY A 7 10.36 3.66 19.01
CA GLY A 7 9.22 2.84 19.42
C GLY A 7 7.85 3.35 18.97
N ILE A 8 7.64 4.66 18.89
CA ILE A 8 6.37 5.26 18.42
C ILE A 8 6.28 5.08 16.91
N ASP A 9 7.39 5.35 16.21
CA ASP A 9 7.44 5.24 14.76
C ASP A 9 7.19 3.79 14.33
N ALA A 10 7.83 2.80 14.97
CA ALA A 10 7.59 1.38 14.65
C ALA A 10 6.12 0.92 14.80
N VAL A 11 5.29 1.66 15.55
CA VAL A 11 3.87 1.32 15.77
C VAL A 11 2.93 2.17 14.89
N HIS A 12 3.29 3.41 14.61
CA HIS A 12 2.39 4.39 14.01
C HIS A 12 2.85 4.94 12.65
N SER A 13 4.04 4.60 12.18
CA SER A 13 4.41 4.88 10.79
C SER A 13 3.52 4.07 9.84
N GLY A 14 3.09 4.70 8.74
CA GLY A 14 2.21 4.04 7.78
C GLY A 14 0.77 3.80 8.28
N ASP A 15 0.32 4.44 9.37
CA ASP A 15 -1.08 4.33 9.79
C ASP A 15 -2.00 5.05 8.78
N ARG A 16 -2.63 4.30 7.87
CA ARG A 16 -3.65 4.80 6.93
C ARG A 16 -5.04 4.44 7.45
N VAL A 17 -5.60 5.37 8.23
CA VAL A 17 -6.92 5.20 8.85
C VAL A 17 -8.00 5.73 7.90
N HIS A 18 -8.92 4.87 7.47
CA HIS A 18 -10.08 5.29 6.67
C HIS A 18 -11.04 6.18 7.50
N GLU A 19 -11.54 7.27 6.93
CA GLU A 19 -12.49 8.16 7.61
C GLU A 19 -13.87 7.51 7.79
N GLY A 20 -14.52 7.73 8.94
CA GLY A 20 -15.85 7.19 9.23
C GLY A 20 -16.15 7.01 10.73
N VAL A 21 -17.45 6.82 11.05
CA VAL A 21 -17.95 6.58 12.42
C VAL A 21 -17.47 5.24 12.98
N ALA A 22 -17.43 4.22 12.12
CA ALA A 22 -16.80 2.93 12.40
C ALA A 22 -15.72 2.70 11.33
N ARG A 23 -14.52 2.32 11.77
CA ARG A 23 -13.37 2.15 10.89
C ARG A 23 -12.40 1.12 11.46
N PRO A 24 -11.66 0.40 10.61
CA PRO A 24 -10.66 -0.54 11.08
C PRO A 24 -9.54 0.24 11.80
N LYS A 25 -9.08 -0.31 12.93
CA LYS A 25 -7.97 0.29 13.69
C LYS A 25 -6.61 0.06 13.01
N VAL A 26 -6.52 -0.93 12.12
CA VAL A 26 -5.32 -1.31 11.38
C VAL A 26 -5.64 -1.43 9.89
N PRO A 27 -4.66 -1.28 8.99
CA PRO A 27 -4.83 -1.51 7.56
C PRO A 27 -5.33 -2.94 7.27
N PRO A 28 -6.21 -3.13 6.28
CA PRO A 28 -6.66 -4.46 5.88
C PRO A 28 -5.54 -5.27 5.24
N ILE A 29 -5.64 -6.61 5.32
CA ILE A 29 -4.71 -7.52 4.65
C ILE A 29 -5.20 -7.76 3.22
N TYR A 30 -4.45 -7.28 2.22
CA TYR A 30 -4.70 -7.51 0.80
C TYR A 30 -4.13 -8.85 0.37
N ALA A 31 -4.84 -9.93 0.73
CA ALA A 31 -4.46 -11.31 0.45
C ALA A 31 -4.73 -11.74 -1.01
N SER A 32 -4.13 -11.01 -1.97
CA SER A 32 -4.15 -11.38 -3.38
C SER A 32 -2.74 -11.51 -3.92
N SER A 33 -2.56 -12.44 -4.87
CA SER A 33 -1.31 -12.57 -5.62
C SER A 33 -1.30 -11.76 -6.92
N VAL A 34 -2.46 -11.53 -7.53
CA VAL A 34 -2.65 -10.80 -8.81
C VAL A 34 -3.69 -9.70 -8.65
N TYR A 35 -3.64 -8.69 -9.52
CA TYR A 35 -4.54 -7.54 -9.49
C TYR A 35 -5.26 -7.39 -10.84
N SER A 36 -6.52 -6.98 -10.77
CA SER A 36 -7.39 -6.79 -11.94
C SER A 36 -7.32 -5.35 -12.45
N PHE A 37 -7.51 -5.19 -13.76
CA PHE A 37 -7.55 -3.90 -14.45
C PHE A 37 -8.85 -3.78 -15.24
N GLU A 38 -9.39 -2.56 -15.34
CA GLU A 38 -10.62 -2.30 -16.11
C GLU A 38 -10.39 -2.40 -17.62
N SER A 39 -9.18 -2.05 -18.07
CA SER A 39 -8.77 -2.14 -19.47
C SER A 39 -7.33 -2.63 -19.61
N PHE A 40 -7.02 -3.15 -20.79
CA PHE A 40 -5.63 -3.51 -21.13
C PHE A 40 -4.71 -2.28 -21.12
N SER A 41 -5.22 -1.12 -21.56
CA SER A 41 -4.47 0.15 -21.51
C SER A 41 -4.04 0.52 -20.09
N ASP A 42 -4.86 0.25 -19.08
CA ASP A 42 -4.49 0.55 -17.68
C ASP A 42 -3.38 -0.37 -17.17
N LEU A 43 -3.39 -1.64 -17.59
CA LEU A 43 -2.30 -2.56 -17.30
C LEU A 43 -0.99 -2.06 -17.93
N GLU A 44 -1.01 -1.67 -19.20
CA GLU A 44 0.17 -1.14 -19.90
C GLU A 44 0.72 0.12 -19.23
N ASP A 45 -0.16 1.06 -18.86
CA ASP A 45 0.25 2.29 -18.18
C ASP A 45 0.92 2.00 -16.82
N VAL A 46 0.44 1.03 -16.06
CA VAL A 46 1.06 0.63 -14.79
C VAL A 46 2.37 -0.12 -15.03
N PHE A 47 2.42 -0.98 -16.04
CA PHE A 47 3.62 -1.73 -16.39
C PHE A 47 4.77 -0.83 -16.87
N ASP A 48 4.44 0.19 -17.67
CA ASP A 48 5.39 1.19 -18.16
C ASP A 48 5.75 2.27 -17.12
N GLY A 49 5.14 2.22 -15.92
CA GLY A 49 5.37 3.20 -14.86
C GLY A 49 4.74 4.58 -15.11
N LYS A 50 3.82 4.69 -16.08
CA LYS A 50 3.05 5.91 -16.36
C LYS A 50 1.94 6.14 -15.33
N LYS A 51 1.41 5.07 -14.75
CA LYS A 51 0.44 5.08 -13.64
C LYS A 51 0.96 4.25 -12.47
N THR A 52 0.59 4.64 -11.25
CA THR A 52 0.85 3.83 -10.06
C THR A 52 -0.14 2.68 -9.96
N GLY A 53 0.33 1.48 -9.65
CA GLY A 53 -0.53 0.33 -9.41
C GLY A 53 0.26 -0.91 -9.04
N TYR A 54 -0.45 -1.96 -8.62
CA TYR A 54 0.12 -3.28 -8.37
C TYR A 54 -0.35 -4.22 -9.48
N ILE A 55 0.56 -5.04 -10.01
CA ILE A 55 0.24 -6.03 -11.06
C ILE A 55 0.29 -7.44 -10.48
N TYR A 56 1.38 -7.74 -9.77
CA TYR A 56 1.64 -9.06 -9.18
C TYR A 56 2.35 -8.88 -7.85
N ALA A 57 1.87 -9.53 -6.79
CA ALA A 57 2.31 -9.30 -5.41
C ALA A 57 3.80 -9.57 -5.19
N ARG A 58 4.44 -10.37 -6.05
CA ARG A 58 5.90 -10.57 -6.05
C ARG A 58 6.67 -9.27 -6.34
N MET A 59 6.12 -8.42 -7.21
CA MET A 59 6.74 -7.14 -7.59
C MET A 59 6.43 -6.03 -6.58
N GLY A 60 5.26 -6.11 -5.93
CA GLY A 60 4.82 -5.16 -4.91
C GLY A 60 3.35 -5.39 -4.56
N HIS A 61 2.96 -5.02 -3.33
CA HIS A 61 1.57 -5.08 -2.88
C HIS A 61 1.29 -4.01 -1.81
N PRO A 62 0.01 -3.67 -1.53
CA PRO A 62 -0.34 -2.59 -0.62
C PRO A 62 0.24 -2.72 0.79
N ASN A 63 0.25 -3.93 1.36
CA ASN A 63 0.77 -4.11 2.73
C ASN A 63 2.30 -3.99 2.81
N ALA A 64 3.05 -4.47 1.81
CA ALA A 64 4.50 -4.29 1.78
C ALA A 64 4.86 -2.81 1.61
N SER A 65 4.18 -2.10 0.71
CA SER A 65 4.43 -0.68 0.47
C SER A 65 4.17 0.15 1.72
N LEU A 66 3.17 -0.23 2.52
CA LEU A 66 2.90 0.43 3.81
C LEU A 66 4.03 0.23 4.82
N LEU A 67 4.62 -0.96 4.85
CA LEU A 67 5.78 -1.26 5.69
C LEU A 67 7.03 -0.50 5.22
N GLU A 68 7.24 -0.37 3.91
CA GLU A 68 8.39 0.34 3.32
C GLU A 68 8.38 1.85 3.59
N GLU A 69 7.21 2.45 3.82
CA GLU A 69 7.08 3.87 4.19
C GLU A 69 7.50 4.18 5.66
N THR A 70 7.83 3.15 6.45
CA THR A 70 8.22 3.26 7.87
C THR A 70 9.65 3.73 8.07
#